data_AF-A0A661P4E4-F1
#
_entry.id   AF-A0A661P4E4-F1
#
_cell.length_a   1.000
_cell.length_b   1.000
_cell.length_c   1.000
_cell.angle_alpha   90.00
_cell.angle_beta   90.00
_cell.angle_gamma   90.00
#
_symmetry.space_group_name_H-M   'P 1'
#
loop_
_entity.id
_entity.type
_entity.pdbx_description
1 polymer ?
#
loop_
_entity_poly.entity_id
_entity_poly.type
_entity_poly.pdbx_seq_one_letter_code
_entity_poly.pdbx_strand_id
1 'polypeptide(L)' 'VGKTVRYCIENGKDIPALTLEEFQQFSTDIDADIFAYVTLEASVNARKATGGTAREAVEREITLAHQALKES' A
#
# COMPACT_ATOMS: atom_id res chain seq x y z
N VAL A 1 -4.61 12.24 6.77
CA VAL A 1 -3.61 12.09 5.68
C VAL A 1 -3.06 13.41 5.15
N GLY A 2 -3.89 14.40 4.74
CA GLY A 2 -3.38 15.63 4.10
C GLY A 2 -2.40 16.47 4.95
N LYS A 3 -2.59 16.51 6.28
CA LYS A 3 -1.65 17.17 7.21
C LYS A 3 -0.27 16.50 7.22
N THR A 4 -0.25 15.16 7.27
CA THR A 4 0.96 14.33 7.24
C THR A 4 1.73 14.51 5.92
N VAL A 5 1.02 14.56 4.78
CA VAL A 5 1.63 14.81 3.47
C VAL A 5 2.27 16.20 3.41
N ARG A 6 1.59 17.23 3.90
CA ARG A 6 2.16 18.59 3.94
C ARG A 6 3.43 18.64 4.80
N TYR A 7 3.40 18.02 5.97
CA TYR A 7 4.56 17.94 6.85
C TYR A 7 5.76 17.26 6.18
N CYS A 8 5.53 16.15 5.47
CA CYS A 8 6.56 15.46 4.68
C CYS A 8 7.23 16.39 3.67
N ILE A 9 6.42 17.15 2.90
CA ILE A 9 6.90 18.11 1.91
C ILE A 9 7.72 19.22 2.57
N GLU A 10 7.24 19.79 3.67
CA GLU A 10 7.92 20.88 4.40
C GLU A 10 9.26 20.45 5.01
N ASN A 11 9.38 19.18 5.40
CA ASN A 11 10.58 18.63 6.05
C ASN A 11 11.48 17.82 5.09
N GLY A 12 11.15 17.74 3.79
CA GLY A 12 11.91 16.97 2.81
C GLY A 12 11.98 15.47 3.13
N LYS A 13 10.93 14.92 3.75
CA LYS A 13 10.81 13.51 4.13
C LYS A 13 9.76 12.80 3.28
N ASP A 14 9.95 11.50 3.08
CA ASP A 14 8.88 10.63 2.58
C ASP A 14 8.04 10.08 3.73
N ILE A 15 6.78 9.73 3.46
CA ILE A 15 5.84 9.17 4.46
C ILE A 15 6.44 7.97 5.23
N PRO A 16 7.09 6.99 4.57
CA PRO A 16 7.66 5.83 5.29
C PRO A 16 8.88 6.18 6.15
N ALA A 17 9.47 7.38 5.97
CA ALA A 17 10.64 7.85 6.70
C ALA A 17 10.28 8.64 7.97
N LEU A 18 8.98 8.83 8.26
CA LEU A 18 8.52 9.47 9.49
C LEU A 18 8.71 8.53 10.69
N THR A 19 9.03 9.09 11.86
CA THR A 19 9.07 8.31 13.11
C THR A 19 7.67 8.08 13.67
N LEU A 20 7.54 7.13 14.61
CA LEU A 20 6.25 6.88 15.27
C LEU A 20 5.75 8.11 16.01
N GLU A 21 6.65 8.85 16.66
CA GLU A 21 6.32 10.10 17.36
C GLU A 21 5.77 11.15 16.38
N GLU A 22 6.37 11.27 15.19
CA GLU A 22 5.89 12.16 14.13
C GLU A 22 4.50 11.75 13.63
N PHE A 23 4.22 10.45 13.50
CA PHE A 23 2.88 9.97 13.19
C PHE A 23 1.87 10.28 14.30
N GLN A 24 2.26 10.07 15.56
CA GLN A 24 1.41 10.31 16.73
C GLN A 24 1.06 11.79 16.95
N GLN A 25 1.86 12.73 16.43
CA GLN A 25 1.49 14.15 16.37
C GLN A 25 0.21 14.40 15.54
N PHE A 26 -0.11 13.53 14.58
CA PHE A 26 -1.30 13.66 13.75
C PHE A 26 -2.50 12.89 14.29
N SER A 27 -2.26 11.75 14.95
CA SER A 27 -3.29 10.96 15.62
C SER A 27 -2.65 10.02 16.63
N THR A 28 -3.13 10.05 17.88
CA THR A 28 -2.67 9.14 18.95
C THR A 28 -3.08 7.68 18.71
N ASP A 29 -4.00 7.43 17.79
CA ASP A 29 -4.44 6.08 17.41
C ASP A 29 -3.47 5.38 16.46
N ILE A 30 -2.37 6.05 16.05
CA ILE A 30 -1.35 5.46 15.18
C ILE A 30 -0.28 4.79 16.04
N ASP A 31 -0.10 3.49 15.82
CA ASP A 31 0.89 2.66 16.48
C ASP A 31 1.98 2.19 15.49
N ALA A 32 2.95 1.42 16.01
CA ALA A 32 4.07 0.90 15.24
C ALA A 32 3.66 -0.03 14.08
N ASP A 33 2.41 -0.49 14.03
CA ASP A 33 1.87 -1.28 12.92
C ASP A 33 1.76 -0.49 11.62
N ILE A 34 1.72 0.85 11.67
CA ILE A 34 1.66 1.73 10.50
C ILE A 34 2.79 1.47 9.50
N PHE A 35 3.97 1.12 9.99
CA PHE A 35 5.16 0.85 9.17
C PHE A 35 4.97 -0.34 8.23
N ALA A 36 4.09 -1.29 8.59
CA ALA A 36 3.73 -2.40 7.71
C ALA A 36 2.87 -1.93 6.52
N TYR A 37 2.07 -0.88 6.70
CA TYR A 37 1.08 -0.42 5.71
C TYR A 37 1.57 0.69 4.79
N VAL A 38 2.56 1.48 5.21
CA VAL A 38 3.11 2.59 4.41
C VAL A 38 4.17 2.16 3.40
N THR A 39 4.35 0.86 3.17
CA THR A 39 5.29 0.34 2.17
C THR A 39 4.68 0.27 0.77
N LEU A 40 5.52 0.33 -0.26
CA LEU A 40 5.08 0.13 -1.65
C LEU A 40 4.43 -1.25 -1.84
N GLU A 41 5.04 -2.28 -1.27
CA GLU A 41 4.53 -3.65 -1.36
C GLU A 41 3.15 -3.80 -0.72
N ALA A 42 2.95 -3.23 0.48
CA ALA A 42 1.65 -3.25 1.14
C ALA A 42 0.60 -2.46 0.33
N SER A 43 0.97 -1.34 -0.26
CA SER A 43 0.10 -0.54 -1.12
C SER A 43 -0.38 -1.34 -2.35
N VAL A 44 0.53 -2.05 -3.02
CA VAL A 44 0.20 -2.90 -4.17
C VAL A 44 -0.67 -4.09 -3.74
N ASN A 45 -0.30 -4.77 -2.66
CA ASN A 45 -1.00 -5.95 -2.15
C ASN A 45 -2.36 -5.64 -1.51
N ALA A 46 -2.64 -4.39 -1.15
CA ALA A 46 -3.96 -3.97 -0.69
C ALA A 46 -5.02 -3.98 -1.81
N ARG A 47 -4.63 -3.97 -3.09
CA ARG A 47 -5.54 -3.97 -4.24
C ARG A 47 -5.97 -5.39 -4.63
N LYS A 48 -6.70 -6.05 -3.74
CA LYS A 48 -7.12 -7.47 -3.84
C LYS A 48 -8.38 -7.74 -4.65
N ALA A 49 -9.15 -6.69 -4.94
CA ALA A 49 -10.37 -6.80 -5.74
C ALA A 49 -10.11 -7.44 -7.11
N THR A 50 -11.15 -7.97 -7.75
CA THR A 50 -11.06 -8.48 -9.13
C THR A 50 -10.49 -7.41 -10.06
N GLY A 51 -9.49 -7.77 -10.88
CA GLY A 51 -8.73 -6.82 -11.69
C GLY A 51 -7.74 -5.92 -10.93
N GLY A 52 -7.54 -6.14 -9.63
CA GLY A 52 -6.58 -5.40 -8.81
C GLY A 52 -5.12 -5.82 -9.02
N THR A 53 -4.20 -5.02 -8.48
CA THR A 53 -2.74 -5.22 -8.64
C THR A 53 -2.12 -6.09 -7.55
N ALA A 54 -2.90 -6.60 -6.60
CA ALA A 54 -2.35 -7.52 -5.61
C ALA A 54 -1.81 -8.77 -6.29
N ARG A 55 -0.74 -9.35 -5.73
CA ARG A 55 -0.11 -10.55 -6.29
C ARG A 55 -1.12 -11.70 -6.52
N GLU A 56 -1.98 -11.96 -5.54
CA GLU A 56 -3.04 -12.97 -5.64
C GLU A 56 -4.04 -12.69 -6.77
N ALA A 57 -4.31 -11.42 -7.06
CA ALA A 57 -5.20 -11.03 -8.15
C ALA A 57 -4.52 -11.27 -9.50
N VAL A 58 -3.25 -10.90 -9.63
CA VAL A 58 -2.44 -11.13 -10.84
C VAL A 58 -2.28 -12.63 -11.13
N GLU A 59 -1.98 -13.44 -10.11
CA GLU A 59 -1.84 -14.90 -10.25
C GLU A 59 -3.14 -15.57 -10.74
N ARG A 60 -4.29 -15.10 -10.24
CA ARG A 60 -5.60 -15.54 -10.70
C ARG A 60 -5.86 -15.17 -12.16
N GLU A 61 -5.58 -13.92 -12.55
CA GLU A 61 -5.78 -13.47 -13.94
C GLU A 61 -4.88 -14.22 -14.93
N ILE A 62 -3.61 -14.50 -14.56
CA ILE A 62 -2.70 -15.32 -15.37
C ILE A 62 -3.28 -16.73 -15.57
N THR A 63 -3.85 -17.33 -14.52
CA THR A 63 -4.46 -18.67 -14.60
C THR A 63 -5.65 -18.69 -15.55
N LEU A 64 -6.54 -17.69 -15.45
CA LEU A 64 -7.69 -17.54 -16.34
C LEU A 64 -7.26 -17.35 -17.79
N ALA A 65 -6.25 -16.51 -18.04
CA ALA A 65 -5.71 -16.30 -19.39
C ALA A 65 -5.14 -17.60 -20.00
N HIS A 66 -4.43 -18.41 -19.21
CA HIS A 66 -3.94 -19.71 -19.67
C HIS A 66 -5.06 -20.71 -19.97
N GLN A 67 -6.17 -20.67 -19.23
CA GLN A 67 -7.34 -21.52 -19.52
C GLN A 67 -8.01 -21.11 -20.83
N ALA A 68 -8.24 -19.80 -21.03
CA ALA A 68 -8.83 -19.28 -22.26
C ALA A 68 -8.00 -19.64 -23.52
N LEU A 69 -6.67 -19.65 -23.42
CA LEU A 69 -5.79 -20.07 -24.52
C LEU A 69 -5.83 -21.58 -24.82
N LYS A 70 -6.20 -22.43 -23.85
CA LYS A 70 -6.32 -23.88 -24.05
C LYS A 70 -7.68 -24.29 -24.63
N GLU A 71 -8.69 -23.46 -24.43
CA GLU A 71 -10.05 -23.68 -24.92
C GLU A 71 -10.30 -23.11 -26.32
N SER A 72 -9.32 -22.39 -26.88
CA SER A 72 -9.32 -21.81 -28.23
C SER A 72 -8.49 -22.63 -29.22
#